data_AF-A0A2V5XW83-F1
#
_entry.id   AF-A0A2V5XW83-F1
#
_cell.length_a   1.000
_cell.length_b   1.000
_cell.length_c   1.000
_cell.angle_alpha   90.00
_cell.angle_beta   90.00
_cell.angle_gamma   90.00
#
_symmetry.space_group_name_H-M   'P 1'
#
loop_
_entity.id
_entity.type
_entity.pdbx_description
1 polymer ?
#
loop_
_entity_poly.entity_id
_entity_poly.type
_entity_poly.pdbx_seq_one_letter_code
_entity_poly.pdbx_strand_id
1 'polypeptide(L)'
;MNEEPIIFNPSALAHFLETTFIAGLLPTFLLLLNIQSSDAGSATWLTSPPTRNWNHAANWTLATIPNGPSDTATFATSNKTDVFLSAETQVNAIVFRPDASAFTITAPLSFTTPLRIIGGGMTNNSGLTQNFVTPVHASDIGDIQFSNNATAGSLIVYTNRGGQSIYGGGEIVFLNASSAGDAIFINEGGAVSAAGGGLVGFEDTASASNGIFTNDGGQVSGADGGLIRFGGVNSIFSTAANGNFTNNGGAVSGANGGRVELVDRAHAGHGTFINNGGMVTGAGGGVTLIGVLAHADNATLIANGGSGGGEGGSIQFNARTRGNTARVKVFGNGSLDISDHFFAGVTIGSLEGDGDVFLGAKPLGVGRNNLSTVFSGVIQDGGIAGGVGGSLTKVGTGKLNLRHASTYTGGTTIEHGLLTINNQTGSGTGSGRVQVNGGTLSGKGIIAGAVTVGTGAGPGAVLTPDSYHRKFADIQLRLDLCSGVEQ
;
A
#
# COMPACT_ATOMS: atom_id res chain seq x y z
N MET A 1 -68.78 -28.49 9.74
CA MET A 1 -68.71 -28.67 11.20
C MET A 1 -67.27 -28.30 11.57
N ASN A 2 -66.89 -27.06 11.96
CA ASN A 2 -67.46 -26.10 12.92
C ASN A 2 -67.84 -26.85 14.21
N GLU A 3 -67.26 -26.64 15.40
CA GLU A 3 -66.62 -25.47 16.04
C GLU A 3 -65.55 -25.92 17.08
N GLU A 4 -64.38 -25.27 17.21
CA GLU A 4 -63.88 -24.38 18.31
C GLU A 4 -63.84 -24.96 19.75
N PRO A 5 -63.09 -24.36 20.72
CA PRO A 5 -61.67 -23.96 20.74
C PRO A 5 -60.96 -24.50 22.00
N ILE A 6 -59.62 -24.63 22.02
CA ILE A 6 -58.89 -24.93 23.28
C ILE A 6 -58.28 -23.65 23.86
N ILE A 7 -58.79 -23.33 25.05
CA ILE A 7 -58.47 -22.20 25.92
C ILE A 7 -57.08 -22.40 26.56
N PHE A 8 -56.27 -21.33 26.55
CA PHE A 8 -54.98 -21.23 27.24
C PHE A 8 -55.14 -21.25 28.76
N ASN A 9 -54.36 -22.09 29.45
CA ASN A 9 -54.12 -22.01 30.89
C ASN A 9 -52.66 -21.60 31.14
N PRO A 10 -52.38 -20.40 31.69
CA PRO A 10 -51.02 -19.89 31.86
C PRO A 10 -50.51 -20.20 33.27
N SER A 11 -49.84 -21.33 33.50
CA SER A 11 -48.99 -21.53 34.70
C SER A 11 -48.24 -22.88 34.77
N ALA A 12 -47.72 -23.39 33.65
CA ALA A 12 -46.86 -24.58 33.70
C ALA A 12 -45.74 -24.53 32.66
N LEU A 13 -44.85 -23.54 32.76
CA LEU A 13 -43.53 -23.59 32.15
C LEU A 13 -42.52 -22.78 32.99
N ALA A 14 -42.29 -23.25 34.21
CA ALA A 14 -41.18 -22.81 35.06
C ALA A 14 -40.08 -23.89 35.06
N HIS A 15 -39.58 -24.25 33.88
CA HIS A 15 -38.27 -24.92 33.72
C HIS A 15 -37.94 -25.01 32.22
N PHE A 16 -37.48 -23.90 31.65
CA PHE A 16 -36.55 -23.80 30.50
C PHE A 16 -36.62 -22.34 29.98
N LEU A 17 -35.98 -21.43 30.72
CA LEU A 17 -35.55 -20.15 30.17
C LEU A 17 -34.04 -20.12 30.36
N GLU A 18 -33.30 -20.14 29.26
CA GLU A 18 -32.21 -19.20 28.99
C GLU A 18 -31.58 -19.51 27.63
N THR A 19 -32.21 -18.99 26.58
CA THR A 19 -31.51 -18.68 25.34
C THR A 19 -31.98 -17.31 24.86
N THR A 20 -31.02 -16.37 24.80
CA THR A 20 -30.79 -15.33 23.76
C THR A 20 -30.61 -13.90 24.33
N PHE A 21 -29.33 -13.47 24.31
CA PHE A 21 -28.77 -12.12 24.09
C PHE A 21 -29.14 -10.91 24.99
N ILE A 22 -28.12 -10.26 25.57
CA ILE A 22 -27.56 -8.95 25.13
C ILE A 22 -26.28 -8.59 25.94
N ALA A 23 -25.19 -8.34 25.18
CA ALA A 23 -23.99 -7.49 25.36
C ALA A 23 -23.42 -7.06 26.74
N GLY A 24 -22.08 -7.19 26.89
CA GLY A 24 -21.27 -6.40 27.83
C GLY A 24 -19.78 -6.80 28.01
N LEU A 25 -18.89 -6.24 27.17
CA LEU A 25 -17.47 -5.82 27.41
C LEU A 25 -16.46 -6.63 28.29
N LEU A 26 -15.42 -7.18 27.62
CA LEU A 26 -13.96 -7.44 27.94
C LEU A 26 -13.46 -7.91 29.34
N PRO A 27 -12.27 -8.56 29.44
CA PRO A 27 -11.48 -9.31 28.45
C PRO A 27 -11.19 -10.77 28.87
N THR A 28 -11.15 -11.68 27.90
CA THR A 28 -10.61 -13.04 28.07
C THR A 28 -9.09 -12.97 28.17
N PHE A 29 -8.56 -13.26 29.36
CA PHE A 29 -7.13 -13.50 29.57
C PHE A 29 -6.78 -14.87 28.96
N LEU A 30 -6.19 -14.86 27.76
CA LEU A 30 -5.70 -16.08 27.13
C LEU A 30 -4.38 -16.47 27.80
N LEU A 31 -4.44 -17.39 28.77
CA LEU A 31 -3.26 -17.97 29.39
C LEU A 31 -2.60 -18.91 28.37
N LEU A 32 -1.64 -18.41 27.60
CA LEU A 32 -0.76 -19.22 26.78
C LEU A 32 0.17 -20.02 27.71
N LEU A 33 -0.11 -21.32 27.89
CA LEU A 33 0.89 -22.26 28.38
C LEU A 33 2.03 -22.29 27.36
N ASN A 34 3.18 -21.67 27.69
CA ASN A 34 4.42 -21.86 26.95
C ASN A 34 4.84 -23.33 27.10
N ILE A 35 4.52 -24.17 26.12
CA ILE A 35 5.21 -25.45 25.96
C ILE A 35 6.65 -25.08 25.58
N GLN A 36 7.55 -25.04 26.56
CA GLN A 36 8.97 -25.02 26.29
C GLN A 36 9.32 -26.39 25.69
N SER A 37 9.41 -26.49 24.37
CA SER A 37 10.18 -27.58 23.78
C SER A 37 11.61 -27.40 24.31
N SER A 38 12.11 -28.38 25.08
CA SER A 38 13.51 -28.37 25.49
C SER A 38 14.35 -28.84 24.31
N ASP A 39 14.45 -28.01 23.27
CA ASP A 39 15.36 -28.27 22.16
C ASP A 39 16.78 -27.95 22.63
N ALA A 40 17.73 -28.87 22.35
CA ALA A 40 19.07 -28.88 22.95
C ALA A 40 19.93 -27.62 22.66
N GLY A 41 19.50 -26.73 21.76
CA GLY A 41 20.14 -25.42 21.48
C GLY A 41 19.37 -24.19 22.00
N SER A 42 18.14 -24.34 22.51
CA SER A 42 17.36 -23.23 23.04
C SER A 42 17.92 -22.71 24.36
N ALA A 43 18.00 -21.38 24.53
CA ALA A 43 18.57 -20.77 25.72
C ALA A 43 18.01 -19.36 26.00
N THR A 44 18.20 -18.88 27.23
CA THR A 44 17.81 -17.53 27.67
C THR A 44 19.03 -16.63 27.84
N TRP A 45 18.97 -15.39 27.34
CA TRP A 45 19.99 -14.37 27.53
C TRP A 45 20.14 -14.03 29.02
N LEU A 46 21.36 -14.02 29.53
CA LEU A 46 21.60 -13.86 30.96
C LEU A 46 21.29 -12.45 31.47
N THR A 47 20.94 -12.35 32.76
CA THR A 47 20.74 -11.05 33.42
C THR A 47 22.01 -10.21 33.53
N SER A 48 23.17 -10.86 33.56
CA SER A 48 24.48 -10.20 33.55
C SER A 48 25.46 -10.97 32.66
N PRO A 49 25.29 -10.92 31.34
CA PRO A 49 26.16 -11.64 30.44
C PRO A 49 27.58 -11.01 30.46
N PRO A 50 28.64 -11.80 30.26
CA PRO A 50 30.01 -11.28 30.17
C PRO A 50 30.20 -10.28 29.03
N THR A 51 29.57 -10.51 27.87
CA THR A 51 29.70 -9.66 26.67
C THR A 51 28.33 -9.33 26.07
N ARG A 52 28.34 -8.62 24.94
CA ARG A 52 27.15 -8.24 24.15
C ARG A 52 26.94 -9.12 22.91
N ASN A 53 27.78 -10.13 22.69
CA ASN A 53 27.79 -10.94 21.48
C ASN A 53 26.82 -12.12 21.59
N TRP A 54 25.80 -12.18 20.74
CA TRP A 54 24.89 -13.33 20.64
C TRP A 54 25.64 -14.65 20.48
N ASN A 55 26.68 -14.67 19.64
CA ASN A 55 27.42 -15.89 19.29
C ASN A 55 28.47 -16.29 20.34
N HIS A 56 28.40 -15.74 21.55
CA HIS A 56 29.26 -16.14 22.67
C HIS A 56 28.46 -16.94 23.71
N ALA A 57 28.73 -18.25 23.79
CA ALA A 57 27.95 -19.20 24.59
C ALA A 57 27.77 -18.79 26.07
N ALA A 58 28.78 -18.17 26.69
CA ALA A 58 28.69 -17.73 28.09
C ALA A 58 27.68 -16.60 28.35
N ASN A 59 27.07 -16.02 27.32
CA ASN A 59 26.01 -15.02 27.47
C ASN A 59 24.60 -15.64 27.60
N TRP A 60 24.48 -16.95 27.42
CA TRP A 60 23.23 -17.70 27.44
C TRP A 60 23.20 -18.70 28.61
N THR A 61 22.01 -19.00 29.11
CA THR A 61 21.81 -20.12 30.05
C THR A 61 22.35 -21.42 29.46
N LEU A 62 22.86 -22.31 30.31
CA LEU A 62 23.45 -23.61 29.92
C LEU A 62 24.73 -23.50 29.07
N ALA A 63 25.26 -22.30 28.84
CA ALA A 63 26.41 -22.06 27.98
C ALA A 63 26.24 -22.69 26.58
N THR A 64 25.03 -22.59 26.02
CA THR A 64 24.69 -22.99 24.65
C THR A 64 24.24 -21.77 23.84
N ILE A 65 24.50 -21.75 22.54
CA ILE A 65 24.10 -20.64 21.67
C ILE A 65 22.85 -21.08 20.90
N PRO A 66 21.72 -20.36 20.99
CA PRO A 66 20.61 -20.54 20.06
C PRO A 66 21.07 -20.20 18.64
N ASN A 67 21.28 -21.23 17.83
CA ASN A 67 21.77 -21.14 16.45
C ASN A 67 21.43 -22.40 15.64
N GLY A 68 20.17 -22.82 15.68
CA GLY A 68 19.64 -23.96 14.96
C GLY A 68 18.18 -23.74 14.53
N PRO A 69 17.72 -24.43 13.46
CA PRO A 69 16.35 -24.28 12.92
C PRO A 69 15.23 -24.57 13.92
N SER A 70 15.51 -25.31 14.99
CA SER A 70 14.57 -25.63 16.08
C SER A 70 14.73 -24.71 17.29
N ASP A 71 15.80 -23.93 17.37
CA ASP A 71 16.17 -23.23 18.59
C ASP A 71 15.27 -22.01 18.84
N THR A 72 14.92 -21.81 20.10
CA THR A 72 14.25 -20.60 20.57
C THR A 72 15.22 -19.78 21.40
N ALA A 73 15.49 -18.55 20.95
CA ALA A 73 16.25 -17.57 21.71
C ALA A 73 15.33 -16.77 22.62
N THR A 74 15.55 -16.85 23.93
CA THR A 74 14.68 -16.18 24.90
C THR A 74 15.39 -14.99 25.55
N PHE A 75 14.71 -13.85 25.63
CA PHE A 75 15.19 -12.64 26.30
C PHE A 75 14.37 -12.35 27.55
N ALA A 76 15.06 -12.04 28.64
CA ALA A 76 14.50 -11.73 29.97
C ALA A 76 15.12 -10.43 30.51
N THR A 77 14.96 -10.13 31.79
CA THR A 77 15.66 -8.99 32.42
C THR A 77 17.18 -9.11 32.22
N SER A 78 17.84 -8.05 31.70
CA SER A 78 19.30 -8.02 31.54
C SER A 78 19.89 -6.61 31.68
N ASN A 79 21.14 -6.54 32.18
CA ASN A 79 21.93 -5.30 32.20
C ASN A 79 22.75 -5.06 30.92
N LYS A 80 22.65 -5.95 29.92
CA LYS A 80 23.23 -5.79 28.59
C LYS A 80 22.16 -6.03 27.55
N THR A 81 21.58 -4.92 27.11
CA THR A 81 20.44 -4.88 26.19
C THR A 81 20.83 -4.57 24.74
N ASP A 82 22.02 -4.00 24.53
CA ASP A 82 22.59 -3.81 23.18
C ASP A 82 23.31 -5.08 22.75
N VAL A 83 22.61 -5.97 22.05
CA VAL A 83 23.14 -7.25 21.58
C VAL A 83 23.56 -7.12 20.12
N PHE A 84 24.66 -7.74 19.73
CA PHE A 84 25.07 -7.84 18.33
C PHE A 84 25.39 -9.28 17.97
N LEU A 85 25.20 -9.63 16.70
CA LEU A 85 25.55 -10.93 16.16
C LEU A 85 26.87 -10.82 15.40
N SER A 86 27.82 -11.71 15.67
CA SER A 86 29.14 -11.74 15.02
C SER A 86 29.29 -12.82 13.96
N ALA A 87 28.26 -13.64 13.74
CA ALA A 87 28.25 -14.74 12.76
C ALA A 87 26.82 -15.05 12.30
N GLU A 88 26.69 -15.83 11.23
CA GLU A 88 25.40 -16.35 10.77
C GLU A 88 24.68 -17.02 11.94
N THR A 89 23.40 -16.66 12.10
CA THR A 89 22.59 -17.15 13.20
C THR A 89 21.21 -17.54 12.67
N GLN A 90 20.77 -18.73 13.03
CA GLN A 90 19.48 -19.27 12.63
C GLN A 90 18.70 -19.70 13.86
N VAL A 91 17.42 -19.33 13.94
CA VAL A 91 16.53 -19.72 15.03
C VAL A 91 15.14 -20.06 14.49
N ASN A 92 14.42 -20.92 15.20
CA ASN A 92 12.99 -21.09 14.99
C ASN A 92 12.24 -19.82 15.41
N ALA A 93 12.56 -19.31 16.61
CA ALA A 93 11.84 -18.21 17.24
C ALA A 93 12.74 -17.35 18.13
N ILE A 94 12.33 -16.09 18.30
CA ILE A 94 12.86 -15.18 19.30
C ILE A 94 11.72 -14.73 20.21
N VAL A 95 11.87 -14.91 21.52
CA VAL A 95 10.83 -14.65 22.51
C VAL A 95 11.32 -13.68 23.58
N PHE A 96 10.67 -12.52 23.70
CA PHE A 96 10.85 -11.60 24.82
C PHE A 96 9.81 -11.93 25.89
N ARG A 97 10.28 -12.30 27.09
CA ARG A 97 9.44 -12.63 28.24
C ARG A 97 8.71 -11.40 28.78
N PRO A 98 7.66 -11.57 29.62
CA PRO A 98 6.97 -10.47 30.28
C PRO A 98 7.87 -9.53 31.09
N ASP A 99 9.00 -10.03 31.60
CA ASP A 99 9.99 -9.27 32.36
C ASP A 99 11.17 -8.79 31.51
N ALA A 100 11.14 -8.98 30.18
CA ALA A 100 12.29 -8.63 29.35
C ALA A 100 12.56 -7.12 29.37
N SER A 101 13.84 -6.77 29.47
CA SER A 101 14.29 -5.40 29.26
C SER A 101 14.04 -4.96 27.81
N ALA A 102 14.14 -3.67 27.51
CA ALA A 102 14.10 -3.19 26.13
C ALA A 102 15.46 -3.46 25.46
N PHE A 103 15.51 -4.42 24.54
CA PHE A 103 16.70 -4.80 23.79
C PHE A 103 16.81 -4.05 22.46
N THR A 104 18.05 -3.85 22.05
CA THR A 104 18.42 -3.49 20.68
C THR A 104 19.33 -4.58 20.15
N ILE A 105 18.92 -5.26 19.09
CA ILE A 105 19.64 -6.40 18.51
C ILE A 105 20.13 -6.02 17.11
N THR A 106 21.45 -6.00 16.93
CA THR A 106 22.10 -5.64 15.66
C THR A 106 22.47 -6.91 14.89
N ALA A 107 21.93 -7.05 13.68
CA ALA A 107 22.21 -8.18 12.78
C ALA A 107 23.70 -8.27 12.41
N PRO A 108 24.19 -9.44 11.96
CA PRO A 108 25.57 -9.56 11.49
C PRO A 108 25.84 -8.61 10.33
N LEU A 109 27.02 -7.99 10.32
CA LEU A 109 27.44 -7.07 9.27
C LEU A 109 28.06 -7.85 8.09
N SER A 110 27.23 -8.61 7.38
CA SER A 110 27.63 -9.37 6.19
C SER A 110 26.40 -9.93 5.47
N PHE A 111 26.33 -9.69 4.16
CA PHE A 111 25.22 -10.15 3.31
C PHE A 111 25.15 -11.68 3.16
N THR A 112 26.25 -12.38 3.42
CA THR A 112 26.30 -13.86 3.28
C THR A 112 26.01 -14.58 4.58
N THR A 113 25.87 -13.87 5.70
CA THR A 113 25.71 -14.46 7.04
C THR A 113 24.55 -13.79 7.78
N PRO A 114 23.29 -14.03 7.39
CA PRO A 114 22.14 -13.33 7.96
C PRO A 114 21.75 -13.82 9.36
N LEU A 115 20.85 -13.07 10.00
CA LEU A 115 19.98 -13.61 11.05
C LEU A 115 18.73 -14.21 10.40
N ARG A 116 18.53 -15.53 10.52
CA ARG A 116 17.39 -16.25 9.96
C ARG A 116 16.38 -16.63 11.06
N ILE A 117 15.11 -16.28 10.86
CA ILE A 117 13.98 -16.69 11.69
C ILE A 117 13.03 -17.54 10.83
N ILE A 118 13.04 -18.85 11.06
CA ILE A 118 12.56 -19.83 10.05
C ILE A 118 11.19 -20.45 10.40
N GLY A 119 10.61 -20.17 11.57
CA GLY A 119 9.34 -20.82 11.93
C GLY A 119 8.50 -20.04 12.92
N GLY A 120 8.70 -20.28 14.22
CA GLY A 120 7.90 -19.67 15.29
C GLY A 120 7.90 -18.13 15.30
N GLY A 121 8.85 -17.48 14.64
CA GLY A 121 8.84 -16.03 14.46
C GLY A 121 9.20 -15.27 15.72
N MET A 122 8.65 -14.07 15.85
CA MET A 122 8.92 -13.15 16.94
C MET A 122 7.72 -13.08 17.88
N THR A 123 7.98 -13.20 19.18
CA THR A 123 6.96 -12.99 20.23
C THR A 123 7.48 -11.99 21.24
N ASN A 124 6.77 -10.88 21.44
CA ASN A 124 7.10 -9.88 22.45
C ASN A 124 6.02 -9.80 23.53
N ASN A 125 6.27 -10.40 24.69
CA ASN A 125 5.37 -10.35 25.84
C ASN A 125 5.75 -9.27 26.87
N SER A 126 6.83 -8.53 26.64
CA SER A 126 7.43 -7.62 27.63
C SER A 126 6.65 -6.33 27.90
N GLY A 127 5.74 -5.96 26.99
CA GLY A 127 5.08 -4.66 27.01
C GLY A 127 6.01 -3.48 26.68
N LEU A 128 7.28 -3.74 26.35
CA LEU A 128 8.27 -2.74 25.92
C LEU A 128 8.60 -2.91 24.43
N THR A 129 8.88 -1.80 23.75
CA THR A 129 9.38 -1.81 22.37
C THR A 129 10.76 -2.45 22.31
N GLN A 130 10.90 -3.45 21.44
CA GLN A 130 12.18 -4.10 21.13
C GLN A 130 12.67 -3.58 19.78
N ASN A 131 13.98 -3.49 19.60
CA ASN A 131 14.58 -2.92 18.40
C ASN A 131 15.49 -3.92 17.69
N PHE A 132 15.39 -3.98 16.37
CA PHE A 132 16.31 -4.70 15.50
C PHE A 132 16.92 -3.73 14.50
N VAL A 133 18.22 -3.87 14.24
CA VAL A 133 18.95 -3.00 13.32
C VAL A 133 19.72 -3.86 12.32
N THR A 134 19.57 -3.58 11.03
CA THR A 134 20.46 -4.09 10.00
C THR A 134 21.54 -3.03 9.74
N PRO A 135 22.78 -3.23 10.25
CA PRO A 135 23.82 -2.21 10.17
C PRO A 135 24.39 -2.09 8.75
N VAL A 136 25.12 -1.01 8.50
CA VAL A 136 25.91 -0.82 7.27
C VAL A 136 27.29 -0.32 7.66
N HIS A 137 28.32 -0.81 6.97
CA HIS A 137 29.68 -0.31 7.06
C HIS A 137 30.40 -0.55 5.73
N ALA A 138 30.77 0.53 5.05
CA ALA A 138 31.33 0.49 3.70
C ALA A 138 30.40 -0.24 2.70
N SER A 139 30.78 -1.42 2.23
CA SER A 139 29.98 -2.28 1.33
C SER A 139 29.23 -3.39 2.06
N ASP A 140 29.54 -3.63 3.33
CA ASP A 140 28.91 -4.69 4.12
C ASP A 140 27.60 -4.19 4.70
N ILE A 141 26.57 -5.01 4.57
CA ILE A 141 25.21 -4.72 5.02
C ILE A 141 24.71 -5.85 5.94
N GLY A 142 23.87 -5.48 6.89
CA GLY A 142 23.14 -6.43 7.71
C GLY A 142 21.93 -6.99 7.00
N ASP A 143 21.62 -8.25 7.28
CA ASP A 143 20.49 -8.97 6.70
C ASP A 143 19.73 -9.75 7.80
N ILE A 144 18.41 -9.61 7.81
CA ILE A 144 17.49 -10.42 8.61
C ILE A 144 16.46 -11.06 7.68
N GLN A 145 16.32 -12.39 7.77
CA GLN A 145 15.40 -13.14 6.93
C GLN A 145 14.33 -13.84 7.75
N PHE A 146 13.08 -13.65 7.36
CA PHE A 146 11.91 -14.39 7.85
C PHE A 146 11.48 -15.38 6.79
N SER A 147 11.27 -16.65 7.14
CA SER A 147 10.85 -17.67 6.18
C SER A 147 9.79 -18.63 6.74
N ASN A 148 9.29 -19.53 5.90
CA ASN A 148 8.14 -20.38 6.18
C ASN A 148 6.93 -19.56 6.67
N ASN A 149 6.51 -19.72 7.92
CA ASN A 149 5.37 -19.01 8.51
C ASN A 149 5.81 -17.99 9.58
N ALA A 150 7.09 -17.62 9.63
CA ALA A 150 7.62 -16.71 10.65
C ALA A 150 6.94 -15.34 10.58
N THR A 151 6.58 -14.82 11.74
CA THR A 151 6.07 -13.45 11.90
C THR A 151 7.15 -12.54 12.49
N ALA A 152 7.26 -11.30 12.03
CA ALA A 152 8.08 -10.26 12.67
C ALA A 152 7.46 -9.74 13.99
N GLY A 153 6.26 -10.22 14.35
CA GLY A 153 5.64 -10.00 15.65
C GLY A 153 4.98 -8.63 15.78
N SER A 154 4.86 -8.17 17.01
CA SER A 154 4.23 -6.90 17.38
C SER A 154 5.05 -6.18 18.45
N LEU A 155 4.92 -4.85 18.52
CA LEU A 155 5.72 -4.01 19.42
C LEU A 155 7.25 -4.20 19.22
N ILE A 156 7.65 -4.39 17.96
CA ILE A 156 9.04 -4.49 17.52
C ILE A 156 9.28 -3.47 16.42
N VAL A 157 10.38 -2.74 16.52
CA VAL A 157 10.84 -1.77 15.51
C VAL A 157 12.07 -2.35 14.80
N TYR A 158 11.99 -2.41 13.48
CA TYR A 158 13.08 -2.79 12.60
C TYR A 158 13.61 -1.55 11.89
N THR A 159 14.90 -1.26 12.04
CA THR A 159 15.58 -0.15 11.35
C THR A 159 16.59 -0.70 10.35
N ASN A 160 16.36 -0.39 9.08
CA ASN A 160 17.25 -0.69 7.98
C ASN A 160 18.09 0.53 7.65
N ARG A 161 19.38 0.48 7.97
CA ARG A 161 20.30 1.59 7.76
C ARG A 161 20.49 1.85 6.27
N GLY A 162 20.54 3.12 5.88
CA GLY A 162 20.86 3.51 4.50
C GLY A 162 22.30 3.18 4.11
N GLY A 163 22.55 2.97 2.82
CA GLY A 163 23.87 2.67 2.28
C GLY A 163 24.90 3.78 2.57
N GLN A 164 26.13 3.38 2.88
CA GLN A 164 27.27 4.29 3.12
C GLN A 164 28.31 4.28 1.99
N SER A 165 28.00 3.61 0.88
CA SER A 165 28.77 3.61 -0.36
C SER A 165 27.80 3.41 -1.54
N ILE A 166 28.28 3.17 -2.76
CA ILE A 166 27.44 2.96 -3.95
C ILE A 166 26.58 1.67 -3.91
N TYR A 167 26.60 0.93 -2.80
CA TYR A 167 25.80 -0.26 -2.56
C TYR A 167 24.51 0.07 -1.78
N GLY A 168 23.64 -0.92 -1.61
CA GLY A 168 22.38 -0.79 -0.86
C GLY A 168 22.59 -0.60 0.65
N GLY A 169 21.49 -0.32 1.35
CA GLY A 169 21.44 -0.31 2.81
C GLY A 169 21.24 -1.71 3.42
N GLY A 170 21.03 -1.75 4.73
CA GLY A 170 20.63 -2.96 5.44
C GLY A 170 19.28 -3.49 4.96
N GLU A 171 19.06 -4.79 5.08
CA GLU A 171 17.98 -5.49 4.41
C GLU A 171 17.20 -6.43 5.34
N ILE A 172 15.88 -6.49 5.14
CA ILE A 172 15.01 -7.50 5.73
C ILE A 172 14.19 -8.16 4.64
N VAL A 173 14.21 -9.49 4.58
CA VAL A 173 13.46 -10.26 3.57
C VAL A 173 12.45 -11.18 4.22
N PHE A 174 11.21 -11.13 3.72
CA PHE A 174 10.13 -12.08 4.03
C PHE A 174 9.96 -13.05 2.86
N LEU A 175 10.18 -14.33 3.14
CA LEU A 175 10.12 -15.44 2.19
C LEU A 175 8.92 -16.36 2.50
N ASN A 176 8.49 -17.15 1.52
CA ASN A 176 7.41 -18.13 1.64
C ASN A 176 6.08 -17.53 2.12
N ALA A 177 5.51 -17.98 3.25
CA ALA A 177 4.26 -17.47 3.82
C ALA A 177 4.51 -16.63 5.08
N SER A 178 5.72 -16.07 5.22
CA SER A 178 6.10 -15.26 6.38
C SER A 178 5.39 -13.91 6.35
N SER A 179 5.38 -13.24 7.50
CA SER A 179 4.57 -12.05 7.73
C SER A 179 5.30 -10.97 8.51
N ALA A 180 5.10 -9.71 8.13
CA ALA A 180 5.55 -8.56 8.90
C ALA A 180 4.76 -8.33 10.21
N GLY A 181 3.67 -9.08 10.43
CA GLY A 181 2.85 -8.98 11.64
C GLY A 181 2.28 -7.57 11.85
N ASP A 182 2.42 -7.05 13.06
CA ASP A 182 2.07 -5.68 13.46
C ASP A 182 3.34 -4.86 13.80
N ALA A 183 4.50 -5.26 13.26
CA ALA A 183 5.77 -4.60 13.51
C ALA A 183 5.92 -3.28 12.72
N ILE A 184 6.86 -2.46 13.17
CA ILE A 184 7.20 -1.18 12.54
C ILE A 184 8.54 -1.34 11.81
N PHE A 185 8.61 -0.87 10.58
CA PHE A 185 9.79 -0.92 9.72
C PHE A 185 10.17 0.48 9.27
N ILE A 186 11.43 0.83 9.44
CA ILE A 186 12.01 2.11 9.03
C ILE A 186 13.16 1.80 8.07
N ASN A 187 13.00 2.19 6.81
CA ASN A 187 14.02 2.09 5.78
C ASN A 187 14.63 3.47 5.59
N GLU A 188 15.84 3.67 6.13
CA GLU A 188 16.56 4.93 6.01
C GLU A 188 17.06 5.13 4.57
N GLY A 189 17.00 6.36 4.04
CA GLY A 189 17.57 6.69 2.74
C GLY A 189 19.11 6.60 2.74
N GLY A 190 19.70 6.47 1.55
CA GLY A 190 21.15 6.40 1.36
C GLY A 190 21.87 7.62 1.97
N ALA A 191 23.01 7.38 2.62
CA ALA A 191 23.77 8.39 3.35
C ALA A 191 24.85 9.07 2.49
N VAL A 192 25.16 8.52 1.31
CA VAL A 192 26.13 9.08 0.34
C VAL A 192 25.54 9.08 -1.07
N SER A 193 26.10 9.91 -1.96
CA SER A 193 25.65 9.98 -3.35
C SER A 193 25.73 8.61 -4.03
N ALA A 194 24.70 8.26 -4.80
CA ALA A 194 24.49 6.97 -5.47
C ALA A 194 24.34 5.76 -4.54
N ALA A 195 24.18 5.97 -3.22
CA ALA A 195 23.84 4.90 -2.30
C ALA A 195 22.35 4.55 -2.35
N GLY A 196 22.05 3.26 -2.21
CA GLY A 196 20.68 2.79 -1.96
C GLY A 196 20.24 3.06 -0.52
N GLY A 197 18.93 3.17 -0.28
CA GLY A 197 18.38 3.13 1.07
C GLY A 197 18.33 1.71 1.65
N GLY A 198 17.86 1.60 2.90
CA GLY A 198 17.48 0.33 3.51
C GLY A 198 16.32 -0.33 2.78
N LEU A 199 16.22 -1.67 2.88
CA LEU A 199 15.29 -2.46 2.08
C LEU A 199 14.41 -3.37 2.95
N VAL A 200 13.12 -3.45 2.62
CA VAL A 200 12.26 -4.59 3.00
C VAL A 200 11.72 -5.30 1.75
N GLY A 201 11.99 -6.60 1.64
CA GLY A 201 11.52 -7.44 0.54
C GLY A 201 10.41 -8.41 0.97
N PHE A 202 9.39 -8.58 0.12
CA PHE A 202 8.35 -9.60 0.26
C PHE A 202 8.32 -10.49 -0.99
N GLU A 203 8.78 -11.72 -0.84
CA GLU A 203 8.84 -12.72 -1.90
C GLU A 203 7.83 -13.85 -1.68
N ASP A 204 7.70 -14.75 -2.67
CA ASP A 204 6.69 -15.82 -2.67
C ASP A 204 5.28 -15.31 -2.31
N THR A 205 4.66 -15.90 -1.28
CA THR A 205 3.34 -15.54 -0.75
C THR A 205 3.43 -14.68 0.52
N ALA A 206 4.58 -14.04 0.77
CA ALA A 206 4.80 -13.28 1.99
C ALA A 206 3.86 -12.07 2.09
N SER A 207 3.57 -11.67 3.32
CA SER A 207 2.55 -10.67 3.63
C SER A 207 3.07 -9.55 4.51
N ALA A 208 2.77 -8.32 4.16
CA ALA A 208 2.97 -7.18 5.05
C ALA A 208 1.98 -7.15 6.23
N SER A 209 0.95 -8.00 6.22
CA SER A 209 -0.07 -8.10 7.27
C SER A 209 -0.61 -6.73 7.70
N ASN A 210 -0.44 -6.31 8.95
CA ASN A 210 -0.82 -4.97 9.42
C ASN A 210 0.41 -4.10 9.74
N GLY A 211 1.58 -4.45 9.20
CA GLY A 211 2.83 -3.76 9.47
C GLY A 211 2.76 -2.27 9.09
N ILE A 212 3.56 -1.48 9.78
CA ILE A 212 3.71 -0.04 9.53
C ILE A 212 5.10 0.19 8.96
N PHE A 213 5.17 0.80 7.79
CA PHE A 213 6.40 0.95 7.04
C PHE A 213 6.66 2.41 6.68
N THR A 214 7.89 2.86 6.92
CA THR A 214 8.37 4.18 6.51
C THR A 214 9.59 4.03 5.63
N ASN A 215 9.54 4.57 4.42
CA ASN A 215 10.67 4.74 3.53
C ASN A 215 11.09 6.21 3.55
N ASP A 216 12.24 6.50 4.13
CA ASP A 216 12.79 7.85 4.13
C ASP A 216 13.37 8.23 2.77
N GLY A 217 13.33 9.51 2.42
CA GLY A 217 14.05 10.01 1.25
C GLY A 217 15.57 9.93 1.45
N GLY A 218 16.33 9.99 0.36
CA GLY A 218 17.79 10.04 0.40
C GLY A 218 18.31 11.18 1.28
N GLN A 219 19.38 10.93 2.03
CA GLN A 219 19.90 11.90 3.00
C GLN A 219 20.80 12.97 2.36
N VAL A 220 21.27 12.72 1.14
CA VAL A 220 22.14 13.63 0.38
C VAL A 220 21.73 13.66 -1.10
N SER A 221 22.22 14.67 -1.83
CA SER A 221 22.02 14.75 -3.28
C SER A 221 22.54 13.49 -3.98
N GLY A 222 21.72 12.94 -4.87
CA GLY A 222 22.03 11.75 -5.65
C GLY A 222 21.87 10.43 -4.89
N ALA A 223 21.44 10.44 -3.63
CA ALA A 223 21.11 9.22 -2.88
C ALA A 223 19.66 8.79 -3.11
N ASP A 224 19.43 7.48 -3.08
CA ASP A 224 18.09 6.89 -3.14
C ASP A 224 17.42 6.87 -1.77
N GLY A 225 16.09 6.90 -1.75
CA GLY A 225 15.31 6.66 -0.53
C GLY A 225 15.27 5.18 -0.13
N GLY A 226 14.67 4.92 1.03
CA GLY A 226 14.32 3.57 1.47
C GLY A 226 13.38 2.87 0.47
N LEU A 227 13.49 1.54 0.39
CA LEU A 227 12.74 0.73 -0.56
C LEU A 227 11.95 -0.38 0.13
N ILE A 228 10.70 -0.55 -0.30
CA ILE A 228 9.93 -1.77 -0.06
C ILE A 228 9.60 -2.39 -1.41
N ARG A 229 9.85 -3.69 -1.56
CA ARG A 229 9.54 -4.41 -2.79
C ARG A 229 8.68 -5.64 -2.50
N PHE A 230 7.55 -5.73 -3.18
CA PHE A 230 6.74 -6.94 -3.30
C PHE A 230 6.96 -7.55 -4.69
N GLY A 231 7.37 -8.80 -4.73
CA GLY A 231 7.60 -9.53 -5.98
C GLY A 231 9.07 -9.77 -6.29
N GLY A 232 9.33 -10.50 -7.38
CA GLY A 232 10.64 -10.96 -7.83
C GLY A 232 10.50 -12.13 -8.82
N VAL A 233 11.60 -12.56 -9.45
CA VAL A 233 11.59 -13.55 -10.55
C VAL A 233 10.91 -14.89 -10.26
N ASN A 234 10.71 -15.23 -8.98
CA ASN A 234 10.01 -16.44 -8.53
C ASN A 234 8.85 -16.16 -7.55
N SER A 235 8.57 -14.89 -7.25
CA SER A 235 7.51 -14.55 -6.30
C SER A 235 6.16 -14.69 -6.99
N ILE A 236 5.21 -15.34 -6.31
CA ILE A 236 3.85 -15.45 -6.80
C ILE A 236 2.92 -15.02 -5.66
N PHE A 237 2.29 -13.87 -5.85
CA PHE A 237 1.21 -13.35 -4.99
C PHE A 237 1.62 -12.83 -3.60
N SER A 238 2.82 -12.27 -3.44
CA SER A 238 3.13 -11.49 -2.24
C SER A 238 2.16 -10.32 -2.10
N THR A 239 1.84 -9.94 -0.86
CA THR A 239 0.73 -9.03 -0.59
C THR A 239 1.05 -7.97 0.44
N ALA A 240 0.67 -6.73 0.14
CA ALA A 240 0.68 -5.64 1.10
C ALA A 240 -0.42 -5.78 2.17
N ALA A 241 -1.37 -6.70 2.01
CA ALA A 241 -2.45 -6.99 2.95
C ALA A 241 -3.13 -5.72 3.49
N ASN A 242 -3.07 -5.43 4.79
CA ASN A 242 -3.59 -4.22 5.42
C ASN A 242 -2.48 -3.23 5.82
N GLY A 243 -1.26 -3.41 5.31
CA GLY A 243 -0.09 -2.64 5.71
C GLY A 243 -0.27 -1.14 5.41
N ASN A 244 0.41 -0.32 6.22
CA ASN A 244 0.44 1.12 6.05
C ASN A 244 1.85 1.57 5.65
N PHE A 245 1.97 2.16 4.47
CA PHE A 245 3.23 2.49 3.83
C PHE A 245 3.34 4.00 3.64
N THR A 246 4.38 4.60 4.22
CA THR A 246 4.71 6.01 4.03
C THR A 246 6.00 6.15 3.25
N ASN A 247 5.92 6.74 2.06
CA ASN A 247 7.04 7.07 1.19
C ASN A 247 7.33 8.56 1.32
N ASN A 248 8.37 8.92 2.07
CA ASN A 248 8.76 10.30 2.28
C ASN A 248 9.51 10.84 1.06
N GLY A 249 9.23 12.08 0.65
CA GLY A 249 10.04 12.76 -0.36
C GLY A 249 11.45 13.08 0.14
N GLY A 250 12.35 13.41 -0.78
CA GLY A 250 13.68 13.88 -0.45
C GLY A 250 13.64 15.16 0.40
N ALA A 251 14.51 15.23 1.41
CA ALA A 251 14.70 16.42 2.23
C ALA A 251 15.78 17.38 1.69
N VAL A 252 16.57 16.90 0.72
CA VAL A 252 17.73 17.59 0.14
C VAL A 252 17.56 17.68 -1.38
N SER A 253 17.96 18.80 -1.98
CA SER A 253 17.96 18.95 -3.44
C SER A 253 18.75 17.83 -4.10
N GLY A 254 18.16 17.18 -5.11
CA GLY A 254 18.75 16.06 -5.84
C GLY A 254 18.65 14.71 -5.13
N ALA A 255 18.09 14.64 -3.91
CA ALA A 255 17.79 13.37 -3.25
C ALA A 255 16.46 12.79 -3.76
N ASN A 256 16.41 11.48 -3.97
CA ASN A 256 15.18 10.79 -4.34
C ASN A 256 14.30 10.53 -3.11
N GLY A 257 12.99 10.42 -3.31
CA GLY A 257 12.06 9.99 -2.26
C GLY A 257 12.13 8.48 -1.99
N GLY A 258 11.55 8.06 -0.86
CA GLY A 258 11.30 6.67 -0.53
C GLY A 258 10.30 6.01 -1.50
N ARG A 259 10.33 4.68 -1.59
CA ARG A 259 9.63 3.96 -2.64
C ARG A 259 9.01 2.65 -2.18
N VAL A 260 7.79 2.39 -2.63
CA VAL A 260 7.19 1.05 -2.66
C VAL A 260 7.07 0.57 -4.10
N GLU A 261 7.45 -0.67 -4.36
CA GLU A 261 7.26 -1.35 -5.64
C GLU A 261 6.44 -2.62 -5.46
N LEU A 262 5.38 -2.76 -6.26
CA LEU A 262 4.64 -4.00 -6.44
C LEU A 262 4.85 -4.49 -7.87
N VAL A 263 5.47 -5.65 -8.02
CA VAL A 263 5.80 -6.26 -9.31
C VAL A 263 5.46 -7.75 -9.30
N ASP A 264 5.59 -8.40 -10.45
CA ASP A 264 5.47 -9.86 -10.60
C ASP A 264 4.20 -10.46 -9.97
N ARG A 265 3.05 -9.88 -10.28
CA ARG A 265 1.72 -10.29 -9.76
C ARG A 265 1.53 -10.07 -8.25
N ALA A 266 2.32 -9.20 -7.63
CA ALA A 266 2.06 -8.75 -6.27
C ALA A 266 0.70 -8.05 -6.13
N HIS A 267 0.17 -8.09 -4.92
CA HIS A 267 -1.15 -7.58 -4.56
C HIS A 267 -1.03 -6.43 -3.55
N ALA A 268 -1.62 -5.27 -3.86
CA ALA A 268 -1.70 -4.17 -2.93
C ALA A 268 -2.75 -4.40 -1.82
N GLY A 269 -3.63 -5.41 -1.98
CA GLY A 269 -4.59 -5.80 -0.96
C GLY A 269 -5.53 -4.65 -0.53
N HIS A 270 -5.61 -4.43 0.77
CA HIS A 270 -6.28 -3.30 1.42
C HIS A 270 -5.27 -2.27 1.96
N GLY A 271 -4.02 -2.31 1.49
CA GLY A 271 -2.94 -1.47 1.98
C GLY A 271 -3.21 0.01 1.77
N THR A 272 -2.62 0.83 2.63
CA THR A 272 -2.62 2.30 2.49
C THR A 272 -1.23 2.76 2.11
N PHE A 273 -1.11 3.47 0.99
CA PHE A 273 0.16 3.94 0.44
C PHE A 273 0.13 5.46 0.36
N ILE A 274 1.00 6.11 1.12
CA ILE A 274 1.10 7.57 1.23
C ILE A 274 2.42 8.02 0.60
N ASN A 275 2.33 8.73 -0.51
CA ASN A 275 3.48 9.27 -1.23
C ASN A 275 3.57 10.77 -0.95
N ASN A 276 4.53 11.17 -0.10
CA ASN A 276 4.76 12.56 0.25
C ASN A 276 5.68 13.22 -0.79
N GLY A 277 5.41 14.46 -1.18
CA GLY A 277 6.31 15.20 -2.08
C GLY A 277 7.64 15.59 -1.41
N GLY A 278 8.62 15.98 -2.24
CA GLY A 278 9.90 16.53 -1.79
C GLY A 278 9.72 17.83 -1.00
N MET A 279 10.64 18.10 -0.07
CA MET A 279 10.52 19.25 0.84
C MET A 279 11.21 20.52 0.35
N VAL A 280 12.06 20.41 -0.68
CA VAL A 280 12.85 21.50 -1.25
C VAL A 280 12.91 21.38 -2.76
N THR A 281 13.21 22.49 -3.45
CA THR A 281 13.38 22.52 -4.91
C THR A 281 14.41 21.49 -5.36
N GLY A 282 14.04 20.68 -6.35
CA GLY A 282 14.90 19.62 -6.90
C GLY A 282 14.96 18.34 -6.08
N ALA A 283 14.25 18.24 -4.95
CA ALA A 283 14.08 16.98 -4.24
C ALA A 283 12.92 16.17 -4.84
N GLY A 284 13.13 14.86 -5.03
CA GLY A 284 12.13 13.95 -5.56
C GLY A 284 11.03 13.64 -4.56
N GLY A 285 9.82 13.37 -5.06
CA GLY A 285 8.71 12.87 -4.24
C GLY A 285 8.84 11.39 -3.91
N GLY A 286 8.13 10.94 -2.89
CA GLY A 286 7.93 9.52 -2.60
C GLY A 286 7.11 8.85 -3.71
N VAL A 287 7.32 7.55 -3.92
CA VAL A 287 6.73 6.83 -5.07
C VAL A 287 6.08 5.52 -4.65
N THR A 288 4.88 5.28 -5.16
CA THR A 288 4.29 3.93 -5.22
C THR A 288 4.23 3.50 -6.67
N LEU A 289 4.96 2.44 -6.98
CA LEU A 289 5.01 1.82 -8.29
C LEU A 289 4.18 0.53 -8.27
N ILE A 290 3.16 0.45 -9.13
CA ILE A 290 2.43 -0.78 -9.44
C ILE A 290 2.81 -1.19 -10.86
N GLY A 291 3.66 -2.21 -10.97
CA GLY A 291 4.27 -2.67 -12.22
C GLY A 291 4.01 -4.15 -12.52
N VAL A 292 4.48 -4.61 -13.68
CA VAL A 292 4.52 -6.02 -14.16
C VAL A 292 3.48 -6.95 -13.52
N LEU A 293 2.29 -7.01 -14.10
CA LEU A 293 1.19 -7.91 -13.71
C LEU A 293 0.64 -7.71 -12.28
N ALA A 294 1.09 -6.72 -11.52
CA ALA A 294 0.59 -6.44 -10.18
C ALA A 294 -0.83 -5.86 -10.17
N HIS A 295 -1.45 -5.93 -9.00
CA HIS A 295 -2.84 -5.58 -8.75
C HIS A 295 -2.94 -4.53 -7.63
N ALA A 296 -3.65 -3.44 -7.88
CA ALA A 296 -3.95 -2.43 -6.85
C ALA A 296 -5.11 -2.83 -5.92
N ASP A 297 -5.85 -3.89 -6.27
CA ASP A 297 -6.94 -4.46 -5.45
C ASP A 297 -7.90 -3.41 -4.86
N ASN A 298 -8.00 -3.35 -3.54
CA ASN A 298 -8.83 -2.42 -2.78
C ASN A 298 -7.98 -1.35 -2.05
N ALA A 299 -6.74 -1.15 -2.47
CA ALA A 299 -5.80 -0.26 -1.79
C ALA A 299 -6.27 1.20 -1.78
N THR A 300 -5.78 1.95 -0.80
CA THR A 300 -5.86 3.41 -0.78
C THR A 300 -4.51 3.98 -1.19
N LEU A 301 -4.46 4.66 -2.34
CA LEU A 301 -3.26 5.24 -2.91
C LEU A 301 -3.35 6.77 -2.81
N ILE A 302 -2.39 7.39 -2.14
CA ILE A 302 -2.37 8.83 -1.87
C ILE A 302 -1.07 9.43 -2.41
N ALA A 303 -1.17 10.47 -3.23
CA ALA A 303 -0.06 11.30 -3.68
C ALA A 303 -0.27 12.73 -3.19
N ASN A 304 0.60 13.18 -2.30
CA ASN A 304 0.58 14.53 -1.75
C ASN A 304 1.54 15.43 -2.54
N GLY A 305 1.21 16.71 -2.63
CA GLY A 305 2.10 17.70 -3.23
C GLY A 305 3.39 17.89 -2.43
N GLY A 306 4.43 18.33 -3.13
CA GLY A 306 5.69 18.77 -2.54
C GLY A 306 5.58 20.15 -1.92
N SER A 307 6.61 20.51 -1.14
CA SER A 307 6.75 21.84 -0.53
C SER A 307 8.10 22.45 -0.93
N GLY A 308 8.26 23.76 -0.78
CA GLY A 308 9.52 24.44 -1.10
C GLY A 308 9.98 24.30 -2.56
N GLY A 309 9.05 24.01 -3.49
CA GLY A 309 9.34 23.73 -4.89
C GLY A 309 9.77 22.30 -5.21
N GLY A 310 9.68 21.37 -4.25
CA GLY A 310 9.94 19.95 -4.45
C GLY A 310 8.88 19.27 -5.32
N GLU A 311 9.27 18.13 -5.91
CA GLU A 311 8.36 17.32 -6.71
C GLU A 311 7.23 16.75 -5.86
N GLY A 312 6.05 16.55 -6.44
CA GLY A 312 4.95 15.87 -5.75
C GLY A 312 5.21 14.37 -5.59
N GLY A 313 4.54 13.75 -4.62
CA GLY A 313 4.49 12.29 -4.54
C GLY A 313 3.85 11.70 -5.80
N SER A 314 4.20 10.45 -6.13
CA SER A 314 3.77 9.82 -7.37
C SER A 314 3.16 8.43 -7.16
N ILE A 315 2.06 8.17 -7.86
CA ILE A 315 1.45 6.86 -8.03
C ILE A 315 1.60 6.47 -9.49
N GLN A 316 2.22 5.32 -9.77
CA GLN A 316 2.54 4.89 -11.13
C GLN A 316 1.91 3.53 -11.43
N PHE A 317 1.22 3.43 -12.57
CA PHE A 317 0.76 2.16 -13.15
C PHE A 317 1.42 1.95 -14.51
N ASN A 318 2.24 0.92 -14.61
CA ASN A 318 3.12 0.67 -15.75
C ASN A 318 3.15 -0.79 -16.13
N ALA A 319 3.62 -1.05 -17.36
CA ALA A 319 3.46 -2.35 -18.00
C ALA A 319 2.00 -2.82 -17.91
N ARG A 320 1.75 -4.12 -17.77
CA ARG A 320 0.39 -4.65 -17.71
C ARG A 320 -0.05 -4.78 -16.25
N THR A 321 -0.95 -3.94 -15.74
CA THR A 321 -1.41 -4.00 -14.34
C THR A 321 -2.93 -3.96 -14.23
N ARG A 322 -3.48 -4.09 -13.01
CA ARG A 322 -4.92 -3.92 -12.75
C ARG A 322 -5.16 -2.93 -11.61
N GLY A 323 -5.89 -1.86 -11.89
CA GLY A 323 -6.32 -0.89 -10.88
C GLY A 323 -7.45 -1.37 -9.97
N ASN A 324 -8.22 -2.38 -10.39
CA ASN A 324 -9.33 -2.99 -9.63
C ASN A 324 -10.25 -1.93 -8.99
N THR A 325 -10.43 -1.96 -7.68
CA THR A 325 -11.33 -1.12 -6.89
C THR A 325 -10.58 -0.11 -6.03
N ALA A 326 -9.28 0.09 -6.29
CA ALA A 326 -8.42 0.99 -5.55
C ALA A 326 -8.93 2.43 -5.54
N ARG A 327 -8.79 3.08 -4.39
CA ARG A 327 -9.13 4.50 -4.18
C ARG A 327 -7.88 5.34 -4.37
N VAL A 328 -7.89 6.21 -5.39
CA VAL A 328 -6.76 7.09 -5.71
C VAL A 328 -7.07 8.53 -5.30
N LYS A 329 -6.14 9.13 -4.54
CA LYS A 329 -6.19 10.51 -4.06
C LYS A 329 -4.92 11.23 -4.50
N VAL A 330 -5.04 12.31 -5.27
CA VAL A 330 -3.88 13.09 -5.73
C VAL A 330 -4.07 14.57 -5.39
N PHE A 331 -3.05 15.22 -4.85
CA PHE A 331 -3.16 16.58 -4.31
C PHE A 331 -2.00 17.49 -4.73
N GLY A 332 -2.28 18.78 -4.95
CA GLY A 332 -1.26 19.77 -5.28
C GLY A 332 -0.53 19.44 -6.59
N ASN A 333 0.80 19.29 -6.55
CA ASN A 333 1.59 18.77 -7.69
C ASN A 333 1.89 17.26 -7.58
N GLY A 334 1.21 16.54 -6.68
CA GLY A 334 1.25 15.08 -6.61
C GLY A 334 0.49 14.44 -7.78
N SER A 335 0.94 13.28 -8.22
CA SER A 335 0.52 12.72 -9.51
C SER A 335 0.04 11.27 -9.48
N LEU A 336 -0.89 10.97 -10.38
CA LEU A 336 -1.17 9.63 -10.90
C LEU A 336 -0.65 9.57 -12.34
N ASP A 337 0.23 8.61 -12.66
CA ASP A 337 0.74 8.40 -14.01
C ASP A 337 0.42 6.99 -14.51
N ILE A 338 -0.21 6.90 -15.68
CA ILE A 338 -0.54 5.65 -16.38
C ILE A 338 0.07 5.57 -17.79
N SER A 339 0.91 6.54 -18.15
CA SER A 339 1.41 6.76 -19.52
C SER A 339 2.20 5.55 -20.05
N ASP A 340 2.90 4.85 -19.16
CA ASP A 340 3.71 3.66 -19.45
C ASP A 340 2.95 2.32 -19.29
N HIS A 341 1.61 2.36 -19.20
CA HIS A 341 0.80 1.14 -19.11
C HIS A 341 0.76 0.38 -20.45
N PHE A 342 1.14 -0.89 -20.48
CA PHE A 342 1.09 -1.77 -21.65
C PHE A 342 -0.31 -2.39 -21.80
N PHE A 343 -0.90 -2.34 -23.01
CA PHE A 343 -2.32 -2.63 -23.33
C PHE A 343 -3.33 -1.56 -22.90
N ALA A 344 -4.63 -1.83 -23.18
CA ALA A 344 -5.83 -0.97 -23.26
C ALA A 344 -6.18 -0.12 -22.02
N GLY A 345 -5.19 0.50 -21.39
CA GLY A 345 -5.30 1.35 -20.22
C GLY A 345 -5.59 0.62 -18.92
N VAL A 346 -5.90 1.39 -17.88
CA VAL A 346 -6.15 0.91 -16.52
C VAL A 346 -7.50 1.39 -16.02
N THR A 347 -8.21 0.58 -15.24
CA THR A 347 -9.44 1.01 -14.56
C THR A 347 -9.25 0.94 -13.05
N ILE A 348 -9.51 2.04 -12.36
CA ILE A 348 -9.42 2.19 -10.90
C ILE A 348 -10.82 2.27 -10.25
N GLY A 349 -10.86 2.12 -8.94
CA GLY A 349 -12.07 2.28 -8.13
C GLY A 349 -12.60 3.70 -8.18
N SER A 350 -11.83 4.67 -7.70
CA SER A 350 -12.25 6.08 -7.64
C SER A 350 -11.06 7.03 -7.71
N LEU A 351 -11.32 8.26 -8.17
CA LEU A 351 -10.35 9.36 -8.25
C LEU A 351 -10.88 10.59 -7.50
N GLU A 352 -10.06 11.20 -6.66
CA GLU A 352 -10.39 12.44 -5.93
C GLU A 352 -9.15 13.28 -5.64
N GLY A 353 -9.37 14.55 -5.30
CA GLY A 353 -8.32 15.53 -5.00
C GLY A 353 -8.16 16.59 -6.10
N ASP A 354 -7.03 17.30 -6.07
CA ASP A 354 -6.73 18.46 -6.92
C ASP A 354 -5.37 18.41 -7.62
N GLY A 355 -4.71 17.24 -7.60
CA GLY A 355 -3.42 17.00 -8.25
C GLY A 355 -3.47 16.67 -9.75
N ASP A 356 -2.39 16.10 -10.25
CA ASP A 356 -2.21 15.83 -11.68
C ASP A 356 -2.47 14.37 -12.05
N VAL A 357 -3.10 14.14 -13.21
CA VAL A 357 -3.28 12.80 -13.79
C VAL A 357 -2.71 12.77 -15.20
N PHE A 358 -1.68 11.97 -15.42
CA PHE A 358 -1.00 11.80 -16.70
C PHE A 358 -1.43 10.49 -17.39
N LEU A 359 -2.07 10.63 -18.54
CA LEU A 359 -2.65 9.52 -19.30
C LEU A 359 -1.73 8.99 -20.42
N GLY A 360 -0.78 9.81 -20.88
CA GLY A 360 -0.05 9.56 -22.11
C GLY A 360 -1.00 9.31 -23.28
N ALA A 361 -0.93 8.11 -23.84
CA ALA A 361 -1.83 7.62 -24.90
C ALA A 361 -2.76 6.48 -24.40
N LYS A 362 -3.16 6.49 -23.12
CA LYS A 362 -3.88 5.38 -22.47
C LYS A 362 -5.26 5.80 -21.96
N PRO A 363 -6.27 4.91 -22.02
CA PRO A 363 -7.55 5.16 -21.38
C PRO A 363 -7.47 4.93 -19.86
N LEU A 364 -8.02 5.85 -19.07
CA LEU A 364 -8.26 5.66 -17.64
C LEU A 364 -9.74 5.41 -17.39
N GLY A 365 -10.06 4.24 -16.83
CA GLY A 365 -11.39 3.95 -16.31
C GLY A 365 -11.54 4.36 -14.84
N VAL A 366 -12.64 5.01 -14.46
CA VAL A 366 -12.90 5.42 -13.08
C VAL A 366 -14.30 5.02 -12.65
N GLY A 367 -14.43 4.40 -11.47
CA GLY A 367 -15.72 4.17 -10.80
C GLY A 367 -16.00 2.73 -10.39
N ARG A 368 -15.02 1.81 -10.48
CA ARG A 368 -15.21 0.38 -10.14
C ARG A 368 -15.68 0.12 -8.71
N ASN A 369 -15.41 1.04 -7.77
CA ASN A 369 -15.85 0.91 -6.37
C ASN A 369 -17.15 1.69 -6.07
N ASN A 370 -17.79 2.27 -7.09
CA ASN A 370 -19.05 3.02 -6.99
C ASN A 370 -19.04 4.23 -6.02
N LEU A 371 -17.87 4.67 -5.57
CA LEU A 371 -17.78 5.88 -4.75
C LEU A 371 -18.16 7.11 -5.57
N SER A 372 -18.79 8.07 -4.91
CA SER A 372 -19.07 9.38 -5.48
C SER A 372 -17.98 10.36 -5.06
N THR A 373 -17.22 10.88 -6.02
CA THR A 373 -16.03 11.70 -5.76
C THR A 373 -16.06 13.03 -6.51
N VAL A 374 -15.22 13.95 -6.01
CA VAL A 374 -14.92 15.22 -6.66
C VAL A 374 -13.45 15.23 -7.02
N PHE A 375 -13.16 15.53 -8.28
CA PHE A 375 -11.82 15.77 -8.78
C PHE A 375 -11.71 17.19 -9.31
N SER A 376 -10.82 17.96 -8.70
CA SER A 376 -10.52 19.35 -9.04
C SER A 376 -9.06 19.47 -9.48
N GLY A 377 -8.50 18.41 -10.06
CA GLY A 377 -7.16 18.44 -10.64
C GLY A 377 -7.21 18.54 -12.16
N VAL A 378 -6.05 18.39 -12.80
CA VAL A 378 -5.92 18.34 -14.25
C VAL A 378 -5.73 16.90 -14.70
N ILE A 379 -6.54 16.45 -15.66
CA ILE A 379 -6.31 15.20 -16.37
C ILE A 379 -5.72 15.54 -17.73
N GLN A 380 -4.59 14.95 -18.10
CA GLN A 380 -3.80 15.37 -19.25
C GLN A 380 -3.09 14.24 -19.97
N ASP A 381 -2.70 14.51 -21.21
CA ASP A 381 -1.74 13.70 -21.95
C ASP A 381 -0.32 13.85 -21.34
N GLY A 382 0.66 13.13 -21.88
CA GLY A 382 2.03 13.14 -21.35
C GLY A 382 2.20 12.22 -20.14
N GLY A 383 3.17 12.54 -19.28
CA GLY A 383 3.67 11.65 -18.22
C GLY A 383 5.07 11.13 -18.53
N ILE A 384 5.56 10.21 -17.72
CA ILE A 384 6.92 9.64 -17.79
C ILE A 384 7.21 9.05 -19.18
N ALA A 385 6.25 8.35 -19.80
CA ALA A 385 6.39 7.79 -21.15
C ALA A 385 5.91 8.74 -22.27
N GLY A 386 5.43 9.93 -21.92
CA GLY A 386 4.84 10.88 -22.86
C GLY A 386 3.58 10.34 -23.55
N GLY A 387 3.32 10.84 -24.76
CA GLY A 387 2.20 10.40 -25.60
C GLY A 387 0.98 11.33 -25.57
N VAL A 388 0.13 11.17 -26.59
CA VAL A 388 -1.12 11.93 -26.79
C VAL A 388 -2.27 10.98 -27.07
N GLY A 389 -3.50 11.44 -26.85
CA GLY A 389 -4.71 10.66 -27.08
C GLY A 389 -5.18 9.88 -25.85
N GLY A 390 -4.70 10.26 -24.66
CA GLY A 390 -5.23 9.79 -23.39
C GLY A 390 -6.73 10.02 -23.30
N SER A 391 -7.46 9.09 -22.71
CA SER A 391 -8.94 9.15 -22.67
C SER A 391 -9.49 8.76 -21.30
N LEU A 392 -10.73 9.14 -21.02
CA LEU A 392 -11.41 8.87 -19.76
C LEU A 392 -12.66 8.02 -19.98
N THR A 393 -12.83 6.97 -19.18
CA THR A 393 -14.04 6.15 -19.17
C THR A 393 -14.67 6.16 -17.78
N LYS A 394 -15.89 6.69 -17.67
CA LYS A 394 -16.68 6.62 -16.44
C LYS A 394 -17.46 5.31 -16.39
N VAL A 395 -17.20 4.50 -15.37
CA VAL A 395 -17.87 3.22 -15.10
C VAL A 395 -18.51 3.22 -13.71
N GLY A 396 -19.27 2.17 -13.38
CA GLY A 396 -19.91 2.02 -12.06
C GLY A 396 -21.01 3.04 -11.80
N THR A 397 -21.73 2.86 -10.70
CA THR A 397 -22.95 3.62 -10.36
C THR A 397 -22.67 4.96 -9.67
N GLY A 398 -21.48 5.14 -9.10
CA GLY A 398 -21.09 6.37 -8.40
C GLY A 398 -21.01 7.61 -9.30
N LYS A 399 -20.90 8.78 -8.66
CA LYS A 399 -20.72 10.08 -9.33
C LYS A 399 -19.23 10.44 -9.44
N LEU A 400 -18.78 10.88 -10.61
CA LEU A 400 -17.50 11.59 -10.77
C LEU A 400 -17.80 13.05 -11.10
N ASN A 401 -17.34 13.98 -10.27
CA ASN A 401 -17.53 15.42 -10.48
C ASN A 401 -16.20 16.09 -10.85
N LEU A 402 -16.04 16.48 -12.11
CA LEU A 402 -14.86 17.19 -12.61
C LEU A 402 -15.06 18.69 -12.47
N ARG A 403 -14.17 19.36 -11.73
CA ARG A 403 -14.30 20.79 -11.39
C ARG A 403 -13.25 21.71 -12.03
N HIS A 404 -12.25 21.16 -12.72
CA HIS A 404 -11.27 21.91 -13.48
C HIS A 404 -11.17 21.43 -14.92
N ALA A 405 -10.49 22.23 -15.74
CA ALA A 405 -10.24 21.88 -17.13
C ALA A 405 -9.29 20.70 -17.22
N SER A 406 -9.63 19.75 -18.09
CA SER A 406 -8.73 18.68 -18.52
C SER A 406 -8.14 19.04 -19.87
N THR A 407 -6.95 18.51 -20.17
CA THR A 407 -6.18 18.81 -21.39
C THR A 407 -5.82 17.57 -22.21
N TYR A 408 -6.27 16.37 -21.80
CA TYR A 408 -6.12 15.17 -22.62
C TYR A 408 -6.86 15.31 -23.96
N THR A 409 -6.33 14.68 -25.00
CA THR A 409 -6.82 14.87 -26.37
C THR A 409 -7.73 13.75 -26.87
N GLY A 410 -7.73 12.59 -26.19
CA GLY A 410 -8.66 11.50 -26.46
C GLY A 410 -10.08 11.78 -25.95
N GLY A 411 -10.98 10.83 -26.19
CA GLY A 411 -12.40 10.99 -25.86
C GLY A 411 -12.74 10.75 -24.38
N THR A 412 -13.96 11.13 -24.01
CA THR A 412 -14.60 10.74 -22.74
C THR A 412 -15.78 9.83 -23.01
N THR A 413 -15.81 8.65 -22.39
CA THR A 413 -16.94 7.72 -22.49
C THR A 413 -17.63 7.57 -21.14
N ILE A 414 -18.96 7.67 -21.11
CA ILE A 414 -19.78 7.41 -19.93
C ILE A 414 -20.52 6.09 -20.16
N GLU A 415 -19.99 5.00 -19.59
CA GLU A 415 -20.65 3.70 -19.64
C GLU A 415 -21.78 3.62 -18.63
N HIS A 416 -21.54 4.06 -17.38
CA HIS A 416 -22.51 3.99 -16.29
C HIS A 416 -22.35 5.12 -15.26
N GLY A 417 -23.40 5.32 -14.45
CA GLY A 417 -23.39 6.27 -13.33
C GLY A 417 -23.48 7.72 -13.79
N LEU A 418 -22.97 8.64 -12.97
CA LEU A 418 -23.06 10.07 -13.20
C LEU A 418 -21.67 10.69 -13.43
N LEU A 419 -21.46 11.32 -14.58
CA LEU A 419 -20.36 12.25 -14.80
C LEU A 419 -20.90 13.67 -14.74
N THR A 420 -20.41 14.47 -13.80
CA THR A 420 -20.78 15.88 -13.69
C THR A 420 -19.58 16.76 -14.07
N ILE A 421 -19.80 17.70 -14.99
CA ILE A 421 -18.80 18.67 -15.45
C ILE A 421 -19.14 20.04 -14.88
N ASN A 422 -18.25 20.58 -14.04
CA ASN A 422 -18.44 21.81 -13.26
C ASN A 422 -17.21 22.74 -13.30
N ASN A 423 -16.37 22.59 -14.32
CA ASN A 423 -15.26 23.52 -14.55
C ASN A 423 -15.75 24.93 -14.92
N GLN A 424 -14.97 25.95 -14.55
CA GLN A 424 -15.32 27.36 -14.82
C GLN A 424 -14.72 27.88 -16.13
N THR A 425 -13.57 27.35 -16.52
CA THR A 425 -12.83 27.70 -17.74
C THR A 425 -12.30 26.44 -18.40
N GLY A 426 -11.88 26.53 -19.67
CA GLY A 426 -11.38 25.39 -20.45
C GLY A 426 -12.44 24.30 -20.67
N SER A 427 -12.05 23.11 -21.12
CA SER A 427 -12.96 21.96 -21.26
C SER A 427 -12.79 21.00 -20.09
N GLY A 428 -13.86 20.59 -19.40
CA GLY A 428 -13.77 19.59 -18.34
C GLY A 428 -13.42 18.19 -18.84
N THR A 429 -13.65 17.92 -20.13
CA THR A 429 -13.49 16.59 -20.76
C THR A 429 -12.40 16.56 -21.84
N GLY A 430 -11.48 17.52 -21.82
CA GLY A 430 -10.46 17.63 -22.87
C GLY A 430 -11.03 18.05 -24.23
N SER A 431 -10.26 17.83 -25.30
CA SER A 431 -10.66 18.21 -26.66
C SER A 431 -11.38 17.11 -27.45
N GLY A 432 -11.29 15.86 -27.01
CA GLY A 432 -11.89 14.72 -27.71
C GLY A 432 -13.40 14.62 -27.52
N ARG A 433 -14.04 13.78 -28.36
CA ARG A 433 -15.49 13.51 -28.31
C ARG A 433 -15.95 13.01 -26.94
N VAL A 434 -17.18 13.33 -26.57
CA VAL A 434 -17.85 12.80 -25.39
C VAL A 434 -18.96 11.85 -25.83
N GLN A 435 -18.93 10.60 -25.37
CA GLN A 435 -19.89 9.56 -25.71
C GLN A 435 -20.62 9.09 -24.45
N VAL A 436 -21.94 9.18 -24.41
CA VAL A 436 -22.77 8.68 -23.30
C VAL A 436 -23.45 7.37 -23.73
N ASN A 437 -23.01 6.22 -23.21
CA ASN A 437 -23.55 4.91 -23.60
C ASN A 437 -24.73 4.46 -22.72
N GLY A 438 -24.59 4.51 -21.39
CA GLY A 438 -25.57 3.95 -20.43
C GLY A 438 -25.59 4.65 -19.07
N GLY A 439 -25.17 5.92 -19.02
CA GLY A 439 -25.13 6.75 -17.82
C GLY A 439 -25.71 8.15 -18.03
N THR A 440 -25.41 9.05 -17.09
CA THR A 440 -25.84 10.44 -17.12
C THR A 440 -24.63 11.37 -17.22
N LEU A 441 -24.68 12.30 -18.18
CA LEU A 441 -23.82 13.47 -18.23
C LEU A 441 -24.61 14.68 -17.71
N SER A 442 -24.04 15.42 -16.77
CA SER A 442 -24.67 16.61 -16.18
C SER A 442 -23.68 17.72 -15.84
N GLY A 443 -24.20 18.84 -15.36
CA GLY A 443 -23.43 19.94 -14.80
C GLY A 443 -23.55 21.23 -15.60
N LYS A 444 -22.74 22.22 -15.23
CA LYS A 444 -22.76 23.58 -15.79
C LYS A 444 -21.42 24.01 -16.40
N GLY A 445 -20.47 23.09 -16.44
CA GLY A 445 -19.15 23.35 -16.98
C GLY A 445 -19.13 23.33 -18.50
N ILE A 446 -17.93 23.46 -19.04
CA ILE A 446 -17.70 23.59 -20.48
C ILE A 446 -17.18 22.27 -21.02
N ILE A 447 -17.73 21.82 -22.14
CA ILE A 447 -17.30 20.66 -22.90
C ILE A 447 -16.94 21.15 -24.31
N ALA A 448 -15.68 21.00 -24.71
CA ALA A 448 -15.23 21.42 -26.03
C ALA A 448 -15.52 20.38 -27.13
N GLY A 449 -15.45 19.09 -26.78
CA GLY A 449 -15.69 17.99 -27.72
C GLY A 449 -17.16 17.84 -28.11
N ALA A 450 -17.40 17.30 -29.30
CA ALA A 450 -18.75 16.92 -29.72
C ALA A 450 -19.34 15.87 -28.76
N VAL A 451 -20.61 16.04 -28.37
CA VAL A 451 -21.33 15.14 -27.46
C VAL A 451 -22.28 14.24 -28.25
N THR A 452 -22.11 12.93 -28.12
CA THR A 452 -23.00 11.90 -28.66
C THR A 452 -23.69 11.16 -27.51
N VAL A 453 -25.01 10.95 -27.63
CA VAL A 453 -25.84 10.35 -26.60
C VAL A 453 -26.49 9.08 -27.12
N GLY A 454 -26.33 8.01 -26.36
CA GLY A 454 -26.80 6.67 -26.71
C GLY A 454 -25.91 5.99 -27.73
N THR A 455 -26.16 4.70 -27.92
CA THR A 455 -25.50 3.85 -28.93
C THR A 455 -26.49 3.36 -29.99
N GLY A 456 -27.75 3.80 -29.92
CA GLY A 456 -28.86 3.26 -30.73
C GLY A 456 -29.49 1.98 -30.16
N ALA A 457 -28.99 1.43 -29.05
CA ALA A 457 -29.57 0.30 -28.32
C ALA A 457 -29.20 0.36 -26.81
N GLY A 458 -29.96 -0.29 -25.92
CA GLY A 458 -29.58 -0.42 -24.49
C GLY A 458 -30.35 0.47 -23.49
N PRO A 459 -29.88 0.57 -22.23
CA PRO A 459 -30.66 1.03 -21.06
C PRO A 459 -30.98 2.54 -21.00
N GLY A 460 -30.64 3.30 -22.04
CA GLY A 460 -30.84 4.75 -22.12
C GLY A 460 -29.63 5.55 -21.65
N ALA A 461 -29.32 6.62 -22.38
CA ALA A 461 -28.29 7.60 -22.05
C ALA A 461 -28.97 8.95 -21.80
N VAL A 462 -28.54 9.66 -20.74
CA VAL A 462 -29.25 10.85 -20.27
C VAL A 462 -28.32 12.07 -20.26
N LEU A 463 -28.81 13.18 -20.83
CA LEU A 463 -28.28 14.52 -20.59
C LEU A 463 -29.20 15.25 -19.63
N THR A 464 -28.66 15.79 -18.54
CA THR A 464 -29.43 16.63 -17.61
C THR A 464 -28.75 17.97 -17.38
N PRO A 465 -29.44 19.11 -17.62
CA PRO A 465 -28.95 20.41 -17.14
C PRO A 465 -29.02 20.47 -15.61
N ASP A 466 -28.20 21.32 -14.99
CA ASP A 466 -28.30 21.60 -13.55
C ASP A 466 -29.63 22.30 -13.21
N SER A 467 -30.28 21.89 -12.11
CA SER A 467 -31.64 22.31 -11.73
C SER A 467 -31.74 23.75 -11.19
N TYR A 468 -30.63 24.47 -11.05
CA TYR A 468 -30.57 25.76 -10.38
C TYR A 468 -30.69 27.01 -11.28
N HIS A 469 -30.71 26.90 -12.61
CA HIS A 469 -30.85 28.09 -13.47
C HIS A 469 -32.01 27.98 -14.47
N ARG A 470 -33.02 28.84 -14.27
CA ARG A 470 -34.09 29.16 -15.24
C ARG A 470 -33.55 30.04 -16.39
N LYS A 471 -32.54 29.57 -17.12
CA LYS A 471 -32.15 30.14 -18.42
C LYS A 471 -32.03 28.99 -19.40
N PHE A 472 -32.65 29.15 -20.57
CA PHE A 472 -32.66 28.16 -21.64
C PHE A 472 -31.24 27.67 -21.92
N ALA A 473 -31.02 26.36 -21.76
CA ALA A 473 -29.85 25.71 -22.31
C ALA A 473 -30.16 25.41 -23.78
N ASP A 474 -29.47 26.08 -24.71
CA ASP A 474 -29.52 25.70 -26.13
C ASP A 474 -28.81 24.35 -26.28
N ILE A 475 -29.60 23.28 -26.28
CA ILE A 475 -29.15 21.95 -26.62
C ILE A 475 -29.24 21.83 -28.16
N GLN A 476 -28.14 22.02 -28.87
CA GLN A 476 -28.05 21.63 -30.28
C GLN A 476 -27.86 20.12 -30.38
N LEU A 477 -28.96 19.38 -30.47
CA LEU A 477 -28.96 17.96 -30.85
C LEU A 477 -28.78 17.86 -32.36
N ARG A 478 -27.63 17.33 -32.80
CA ARG A 478 -27.49 16.82 -34.16
C ARG A 478 -28.01 15.38 -34.17
N LEU A 479 -29.26 15.19 -34.56
CA LEU A 479 -29.80 13.85 -34.83
C LEU A 479 -29.30 13.41 -36.21
N ASP A 480 -28.28 12.54 -36.23
CA ASP A 480 -27.98 11.73 -37.41
C ASP A 480 -28.91 10.50 -37.37
N LEU A 481 -30.11 10.65 -37.93
CA LEU A 481 -31.02 9.52 -38.16
C LEU A 481 -30.46 8.68 -39.30
N CYS A 482 -29.84 7.54 -38.99
CA CYS A 482 -29.64 6.49 -39.99
C CYS A 482 -31.01 5.92 -40.36
N SER A 483 -31.55 6.34 -41.50
CA SER A 483 -32.72 5.70 -42.10
C SER A 483 -32.35 4.27 -42.49
N GLY A 484 -32.79 3.29 -41.70
CA GLY A 484 -32.89 1.91 -42.15
C GLY A 484 -33.82 1.88 -43.35
N VAL A 485 -33.28 1.54 -44.52
CA VAL A 485 -34.07 1.28 -45.72
C VAL A 485 -34.79 -0.05 -45.49
N GLU A 486 -36.10 0.00 -45.28
CA GLU A 486 -36.97 -1.14 -45.55
C GLU A 486 -37.07 -1.31 -47.07
N GLN A 487 -36.69 -2.50 -47.56
CA GLN A 487 -37.30 -3.15 -48.72
C GLN A 487 -37.44 -4.64 -48.44
#